data_AF-A0A960WEB6-F1
#
_entry.id   AF-A0A960WEB6-F1
#
_cell.length_a   1.000
_cell.length_b   1.000
_cell.length_c   1.000
_cell.angle_alpha   90.00
_cell.angle_beta   90.00
_cell.angle_gamma   90.00
#
_symmetry.space_group_name_H-M   'P 1'
#
loop_
_entity.id
_entity.type
_entity.pdbx_description
1 polymer ?
#
loop_
_entity_poly.entity_id
_entity_poly.type
_entity_poly.pdbx_seq_one_letter_code
_entity_poly.pdbx_strand_id
1 'polypeptide(L)'
;MERISPDEMEELSQKTESSNDGVAIKLKDGDDFNGVIVGKYKIYYNNFNLKKSVSVDPGQPGWNTRCKFNVAVLNKDGSFTMKVFDCSKTVAKSVVDCLKKWGQDRVLNVSRSGSTKDDTVYVVVPHPDGKLTPEMEAKIDELQTWDLSMYIDGKTPEKQEEQKTMMAFDTSTMNEVPAPKDEDMPF
;
A
#
# COMPACT_ATOMS: atom_id res chain seq x y z
N MET A 1 14.58 18.24 37.23
CA MET A 1 14.18 18.05 35.82
C MET A 1 15.38 17.44 35.12
N GLU A 2 15.41 16.10 35.03
CA GLU A 2 16.48 15.38 34.34
C GLU A 2 16.30 15.56 32.83
N ARG A 3 17.37 15.97 32.15
CA ARG A 3 17.40 16.19 30.70
C ARG A 3 17.78 14.86 30.06
N ILE A 4 16.85 14.30 29.28
CA ILE A 4 17.09 13.12 28.45
C ILE A 4 18.21 13.46 27.46
N SER A 5 19.18 12.57 27.34
CA SER A 5 20.38 12.83 26.54
C SER A 5 20.08 12.70 25.04
N PRO A 6 20.77 13.44 24.14
CA PRO A 6 20.55 13.35 22.69
C PRO A 6 20.69 11.92 22.13
N ASP A 7 21.57 11.11 22.72
CA ASP A 7 21.77 9.71 22.34
C ASP A 7 20.55 8.80 22.66
N GLU A 8 19.76 9.12 23.70
CA GLU A 8 18.54 8.37 24.04
C GLU A 8 17.38 8.69 23.08
N MET A 9 17.42 9.82 22.37
CA MET A 9 16.45 10.12 21.30
C MET A 9 16.75 9.34 20.01
N GLU A 10 18.00 8.99 19.75
CA GLU A 10 18.39 8.28 18.52
C GLU A 10 18.07 6.78 18.60
N GLU A 11 18.09 6.19 19.80
CA GLU A 11 17.72 4.79 20.04
C GLU A 11 16.20 4.51 19.93
N LEU A 12 15.35 5.54 20.10
CA LEU A 12 13.91 5.43 19.91
C LEU A 12 13.48 5.49 18.44
N SER A 13 14.35 5.95 17.53
CA SER A 13 14.08 6.03 16.10
C SER A 13 14.35 4.71 15.33
N GLN A 14 14.92 3.70 15.99
CA GLN A 14 15.36 2.46 15.33
C GLN A 14 14.38 1.30 15.42
N LYS A 15 13.19 1.48 16.01
CA LYS A 15 12.27 0.36 16.26
C LYS A 15 10.91 0.48 15.57
N THR A 16 10.92 0.51 14.24
CA THR A 16 9.73 0.19 13.43
C THR A 16 10.15 -0.29 12.04
N GLU A 17 10.87 -1.41 11.99
CA GLU A 17 10.81 -2.29 10.81
C GLU A 17 9.46 -3.02 10.82
N SER A 18 8.38 -2.25 10.65
CA SER A 18 7.10 -2.80 10.23
C SER A 18 7.28 -3.15 8.75
N SER A 19 7.68 -4.39 8.46
CA SER A 19 7.74 -4.98 7.13
C SER A 19 6.40 -4.83 6.42
N ASN A 20 6.17 -3.66 5.83
CA ASN A 20 5.07 -3.35 4.93
C ASN A 20 5.45 -3.87 3.53
N ASP A 21 5.77 -5.16 3.40
CA ASP A 21 6.05 -5.81 2.10
C ASP A 21 4.79 -5.97 1.24
N GLY A 22 3.61 -5.69 1.81
CA GLY A 22 2.37 -5.64 1.07
C GLY A 22 2.15 -4.32 0.33
N VAL A 23 1.38 -4.38 -0.77
CA VAL A 23 0.98 -3.23 -1.58
C VAL A 23 0.18 -2.18 -0.78
N ALA A 24 -0.47 -2.59 0.32
CA ALA A 24 -1.29 -1.70 1.15
C ALA A 24 -0.60 -1.36 2.48
N ILE A 25 -0.52 -0.07 2.81
CA ILE A 25 0.00 0.43 4.09
C ILE A 25 -1.05 0.17 5.19
N LYS A 26 -0.63 -0.52 6.25
CA LYS A 26 -1.42 -0.68 7.48
C LYS A 26 -0.62 -0.16 8.66
N LEU A 27 -0.99 1.02 9.16
CA LEU A 27 -0.40 1.61 10.35
C LEU A 27 -0.86 0.91 11.62
N LYS A 28 0.08 0.46 12.45
CA LYS A 28 -0.13 0.01 13.84
C LYS A 28 0.08 1.16 14.82
N ASP A 29 -0.10 0.88 16.10
CA ASP A 29 0.20 1.85 17.16
C ASP A 29 1.68 2.18 17.17
N GLY A 30 2.01 3.47 17.14
CA GLY A 30 3.38 3.98 17.05
C GLY A 30 3.98 3.95 15.65
N ASP A 31 3.28 3.41 14.64
CA ASP A 31 3.73 3.47 13.26
C ASP A 31 3.43 4.86 12.65
N ASP A 32 4.34 5.29 11.80
CA ASP A 32 4.14 6.43 10.91
C ASP A 32 4.69 6.14 9.52
N PHE A 33 4.25 6.91 8.53
CA PHE A 33 4.90 6.97 7.24
C PHE A 33 4.99 8.41 6.75
N ASN A 34 6.03 8.67 5.98
CA ASN A 34 6.19 9.91 5.21
C ASN A 34 5.88 9.61 3.76
N GLY A 35 5.04 10.41 3.12
CA GLY A 35 4.73 10.18 1.70
C GLY A 35 3.89 11.27 1.05
N VAL A 36 3.80 11.17 -0.27
CA VAL A 36 3.05 12.10 -1.12
C VAL A 36 1.79 11.41 -1.62
N ILE A 37 0.65 12.08 -1.53
CA ILE A 37 -0.61 11.56 -2.08
C ILE A 37 -0.62 11.79 -3.59
N VAL A 38 -0.76 10.73 -4.37
CA VAL A 38 -0.72 10.77 -5.83
C VAL A 38 -2.10 10.51 -6.41
N GLY A 39 -2.59 11.46 -7.20
CA GLY A 39 -3.85 11.34 -7.94
C GLY A 39 -5.12 11.40 -7.07
N LYS A 40 -6.18 10.73 -7.54
CA LYS A 40 -7.51 10.74 -6.89
C LYS A 40 -7.66 9.56 -5.94
N TYR A 41 -8.40 9.78 -4.85
CA TYR A 41 -8.79 8.72 -3.94
C TYR A 41 -10.10 8.05 -4.38
N LYS A 42 -10.29 6.78 -3.99
CA LYS A 42 -11.57 6.07 -4.16
C LYS A 42 -12.21 5.83 -2.80
N ILE A 43 -13.51 6.08 -2.74
CA ILE A 43 -14.36 5.77 -1.59
C ILE A 43 -14.97 4.40 -1.82
N TYR A 44 -15.00 3.58 -0.78
CA TYR A 44 -15.66 2.29 -0.78
C TYR A 44 -16.31 2.01 0.58
N TYR A 45 -17.14 0.97 0.63
CA TYR A 45 -17.85 0.59 1.84
C TYR A 45 -17.44 -0.83 2.22
N ASN A 46 -17.11 -1.04 3.49
CA ASN A 46 -16.82 -2.36 4.02
C ASN A 46 -17.79 -2.75 5.13
N ASN A 47 -18.20 -4.00 5.14
CA ASN A 47 -18.94 -4.59 6.24
C ASN A 47 -18.06 -5.66 6.88
N PHE A 48 -17.55 -5.38 8.07
CA PHE A 48 -16.66 -6.29 8.80
C PHE A 48 -17.35 -7.62 9.15
N ASN A 49 -18.65 -7.57 9.47
CA ASN A 49 -19.41 -8.78 9.81
C ASN A 49 -19.57 -9.70 8.61
N LEU A 50 -19.78 -9.12 7.42
CA LEU A 50 -19.93 -9.87 6.16
C LEU A 50 -18.59 -10.13 5.45
N LYS A 51 -17.47 -9.61 5.98
CA LYS A 51 -16.15 -9.61 5.33
C LYS A 51 -16.21 -9.19 3.85
N LYS A 52 -17.10 -8.24 3.55
CA LYS A 52 -17.41 -7.82 2.18
C LYS A 52 -17.10 -6.35 2.00
N SER A 53 -16.53 -6.01 0.85
CA SER A 53 -16.28 -4.64 0.40
C SER A 53 -17.02 -4.41 -0.91
N VAL A 54 -17.61 -3.22 -1.08
CA VAL A 54 -18.38 -2.84 -2.27
C VAL A 54 -18.19 -1.37 -2.59
N SER A 55 -18.38 -1.03 -3.87
CA SER A 55 -18.35 0.36 -4.36
C SER A 55 -19.74 1.05 -4.37
N VAL A 56 -20.78 0.44 -3.80
CA VAL A 56 -22.20 0.88 -3.93
C VAL A 56 -22.76 1.62 -2.71
N ASP A 57 -23.88 2.34 -2.97
CA ASP A 57 -24.50 3.46 -2.25
C ASP A 57 -24.39 3.53 -0.70
N PRO A 58 -24.06 4.72 -0.14
CA PRO A 58 -24.13 5.01 1.29
C PRO A 58 -25.57 4.95 1.82
N GLY A 59 -25.99 3.81 2.36
CA GLY A 59 -27.30 3.74 3.01
C GLY A 59 -27.59 2.50 3.84
N GLN A 60 -26.74 1.48 3.79
CA GLN A 60 -27.02 0.24 4.49
C GLN A 60 -26.42 0.24 5.91
N PRO A 61 -27.23 -0.06 6.96
CA PRO A 61 -26.72 -0.24 8.30
C PRO A 61 -25.61 -1.30 8.37
N GLY A 62 -24.56 -1.05 9.15
CA GLY A 62 -23.43 -1.96 9.33
C GLY A 62 -22.31 -1.83 8.29
N TRP A 63 -22.44 -0.93 7.31
CA TRP A 63 -21.37 -0.60 6.36
C TRP A 63 -20.58 0.61 6.84
N ASN A 64 -19.26 0.49 6.88
CA ASN A 64 -18.36 1.59 7.22
C ASN A 64 -17.75 2.17 5.94
N THR A 65 -17.71 3.50 5.86
CA THR A 65 -17.05 4.20 4.76
C THR A 65 -15.54 4.20 4.95
N ARG A 66 -14.84 3.76 3.90
CA ARG A 66 -13.38 3.69 3.82
C ARG A 66 -12.90 4.37 2.55
N CYS A 67 -11.65 4.78 2.55
CA CYS A 67 -11.01 5.43 1.42
C CYS A 67 -9.67 4.78 1.13
N LYS A 68 -9.29 4.70 -0.15
CA LYS A 68 -7.96 4.31 -0.60
C LYS A 68 -7.30 5.45 -1.35
N PHE A 69 -6.01 5.64 -1.11
CA PHE A 69 -5.14 6.61 -1.77
C PHE A 69 -3.93 5.88 -2.38
N ASN A 70 -3.46 6.35 -3.53
CA ASN A 70 -2.10 6.04 -3.96
C ASN A 70 -1.15 6.99 -3.24
N VAL A 71 -0.08 6.44 -2.67
CA VAL A 71 0.89 7.19 -1.88
C VAL A 71 2.29 6.78 -2.31
N ALA A 72 3.09 7.75 -2.72
CA ALA A 72 4.52 7.57 -2.88
C ALA A 72 5.17 7.73 -1.50
N VAL A 73 5.49 6.61 -0.85
CA VAL A 73 6.13 6.58 0.47
C VAL A 73 7.61 6.89 0.33
N LEU A 74 8.11 7.85 1.10
CA LEU A 74 9.52 8.20 1.17
C LEU A 74 10.24 7.23 2.12
N ASN A 75 11.19 6.48 1.57
CA ASN A 75 12.03 5.55 2.31
C ASN A 75 13.25 6.25 2.91
N LYS A 76 13.91 5.59 3.87
CA LYS A 76 15.11 6.14 4.56
C LYS A 76 16.30 6.38 3.63
N ASP A 77 16.37 5.66 2.50
CA ASP A 77 17.39 5.84 1.46
C ASP A 77 17.07 7.01 0.49
N GLY A 78 15.96 7.71 0.70
CA GLY A 78 15.50 8.79 -0.17
C GLY A 78 14.77 8.33 -1.43
N SER A 79 14.54 7.02 -1.59
CA SER A 79 13.73 6.48 -2.67
C SER A 79 12.24 6.60 -2.38
N PHE A 80 11.42 6.53 -3.43
CA PHE A 80 9.97 6.48 -3.30
C PHE A 80 9.44 5.10 -3.67
N THR A 81 8.48 4.60 -2.89
CA THR A 81 7.75 3.37 -3.21
C THR A 81 6.26 3.65 -3.27
N MET A 82 5.61 3.27 -4.38
CA MET A 82 4.17 3.44 -4.54
C MET A 82 3.41 2.38 -3.73
N LYS A 83 2.60 2.84 -2.78
CA LYS A 83 1.74 1.99 -1.95
C LYS A 83 0.31 2.52 -1.91
N VAL A 84 -0.62 1.66 -1.49
CA VAL A 84 -2.02 2.01 -1.29
C VAL A 84 -2.26 2.28 0.19
N PHE A 85 -2.64 3.50 0.54
CA PHE A 85 -3.06 3.83 1.90
C PHE A 85 -4.57 3.63 2.06
N ASP A 86 -4.96 2.71 2.95
CA ASP A 86 -6.36 2.39 3.24
C ASP A 86 -6.77 2.92 4.62
N CYS A 87 -7.67 3.90 4.63
CA CYS A 87 -8.04 4.61 5.85
C CYS A 87 -9.55 4.84 5.99
N SER A 88 -9.98 5.30 7.18
CA SER A 88 -11.37 5.65 7.42
C SER A 88 -11.73 6.99 6.77
N LYS A 89 -13.03 7.26 6.63
CA LYS A 89 -13.53 8.56 6.15
C LYS A 89 -12.97 9.75 6.94
N THR A 90 -12.80 9.61 8.26
CA THR A 90 -12.27 10.69 9.12
C THR A 90 -10.82 11.00 8.77
N VAL A 91 -9.97 9.98 8.64
CA VAL A 91 -8.56 10.16 8.27
C VAL A 91 -8.44 10.72 6.85
N ALA A 92 -9.24 10.19 5.91
CA ALA A 92 -9.29 10.69 4.55
C ALA A 92 -9.65 12.19 4.50
N LYS A 93 -10.59 12.64 5.34
CA LYS A 93 -10.93 14.05 5.48
C LYS A 93 -9.73 14.86 5.97
N SER A 94 -9.03 14.40 7.03
CA SER A 94 -7.83 15.08 7.53
C SER A 94 -6.73 15.20 6.47
N VAL A 95 -6.51 14.15 5.67
CA VAL A 95 -5.57 14.20 4.53
C VAL A 95 -5.99 15.26 3.52
N VAL A 96 -7.25 15.25 3.09
CA VAL A 96 -7.76 16.22 2.10
C VAL A 96 -7.70 17.66 2.64
N ASP A 97 -8.05 17.87 3.91
CA ASP A 97 -8.00 19.18 4.54
C ASP A 97 -6.55 19.68 4.67
N CYS A 98 -5.60 18.78 4.97
CA CYS A 98 -4.18 19.09 4.98
C CYS A 98 -3.67 19.51 3.59
N LEU A 99 -4.00 18.73 2.54
CA LEU A 99 -3.62 19.04 1.15
C LEU A 99 -4.23 20.36 0.67
N LYS A 100 -5.49 20.66 1.02
CA LYS A 100 -6.12 21.94 0.69
C LYS A 100 -5.44 23.13 1.34
N LYS A 101 -4.95 22.96 2.58
CA LYS A 101 -4.33 24.04 3.34
C LYS A 101 -2.88 24.30 2.91
N TRP A 102 -2.13 23.25 2.59
CA TRP A 102 -0.68 23.32 2.40
C TRP A 102 -0.18 23.07 0.99
N GLY A 103 -1.06 22.61 0.08
CA GLY A 103 -0.72 22.22 -1.28
C GLY A 103 -0.56 20.71 -1.45
N GLN A 104 -0.60 20.27 -2.72
CA GLN A 104 -0.34 18.87 -3.10
C GLN A 104 1.16 18.58 -3.31
N ASP A 105 1.97 19.63 -3.38
CA ASP A 105 3.42 19.65 -3.58
C ASP A 105 4.21 19.33 -2.30
N ARG A 106 3.60 18.57 -1.37
CA ARG A 106 4.19 18.30 -0.06
C ARG A 106 4.12 16.85 0.36
N VAL A 107 5.21 16.42 0.99
CA VAL A 107 5.29 15.21 1.79
C VAL A 107 4.46 15.40 3.06
N LEU A 108 3.57 14.45 3.33
CA LEU A 108 2.79 14.36 4.55
C LEU A 108 3.42 13.33 5.48
N ASN A 109 3.44 13.61 6.77
CA ASN A 109 3.61 12.61 7.80
C ASN A 109 2.22 12.17 8.27
N VAL A 110 1.97 10.87 8.20
CA VAL A 110 0.77 10.24 8.74
C VAL A 110 1.19 9.27 9.81
N SER A 111 0.81 9.53 11.05
CA SER A 111 1.11 8.68 12.19
C SER A 111 -0.16 8.19 12.87
N ARG A 112 -0.05 7.04 13.52
CA ARG A 112 -1.11 6.45 14.32
C ARG A 112 -0.60 6.21 15.74
N SER A 113 -1.37 6.67 16.72
CA SER A 113 -1.18 6.32 18.12
C SER A 113 -2.46 5.67 18.67
N GLY A 114 -2.33 4.84 19.69
CA GLY A 114 -3.44 4.13 20.32
C GLY A 114 -3.68 2.75 19.72
N SER A 115 -3.90 1.80 20.64
CA SER A 115 -4.05 0.37 20.35
C SER A 115 -5.50 -0.09 20.44
N THR A 116 -6.38 0.68 21.06
CA THR A 116 -7.80 0.37 21.27
C THR A 116 -8.71 1.21 20.39
N LYS A 117 -9.97 0.78 20.23
CA LYS A 117 -10.93 1.49 19.39
C LYS A 117 -11.22 2.91 19.90
N ASP A 118 -11.12 3.11 21.21
CA ASP A 118 -11.50 4.35 21.89
C ASP A 118 -10.32 5.33 22.06
N ASP A 119 -9.07 4.86 21.92
CA ASP A 119 -7.86 5.68 22.03
C ASP A 119 -7.10 5.88 20.71
N THR A 120 -7.55 5.26 19.60
CA THR A 120 -6.85 5.37 18.32
C THR A 120 -6.99 6.79 17.76
N VAL A 121 -5.85 7.46 17.63
CA VAL A 121 -5.72 8.79 17.02
C VAL A 121 -4.84 8.70 15.79
N TYR A 122 -5.27 9.34 14.72
CA TYR A 122 -4.45 9.54 13.52
C TYR A 122 -4.07 11.01 13.44
N VAL A 123 -2.78 11.25 13.24
CA VAL A 123 -2.25 12.60 13.03
C VAL A 123 -1.79 12.69 11.58
N VAL A 124 -2.22 13.75 10.89
CA VAL A 124 -1.84 14.05 9.51
C VAL A 124 -1.31 15.47 9.48
N VAL A 125 -0.02 15.62 9.21
CA VAL A 125 0.66 16.92 9.20
C VAL A 125 1.59 17.01 7.99
N PRO A 126 1.85 18.21 7.47
CA PRO A 126 2.90 18.38 6.48
C PRO A 126 4.26 18.08 7.12
N HIS A 127 5.13 17.37 6.42
CA HIS A 127 6.50 17.19 6.86
C HIS A 127 7.21 18.56 6.86
N PRO A 128 7.97 18.92 7.91
CA PRO A 128 8.57 20.26 8.05
C PRO A 128 9.48 20.62 6.87
N ASP A 129 10.28 19.66 6.39
CA ASP A 129 11.15 19.80 5.22
C ASP A 129 10.53 19.25 3.92
N GLY A 130 9.22 18.96 3.95
CA GLY A 130 8.54 18.15 2.94
C GLY A 130 8.19 18.83 1.63
N LYS A 131 8.86 19.93 1.23
CA LYS A 131 8.61 20.51 -0.09
C LYS A 131 9.15 19.59 -1.17
N LEU A 132 8.32 19.26 -2.16
CA LEU A 132 8.77 18.50 -3.29
C LEU A 132 9.69 19.33 -4.17
N THR A 133 10.87 18.79 -4.47
CA THR A 133 11.74 19.33 -5.51
C THR A 133 11.30 18.79 -6.88
N PRO A 134 11.60 19.48 -7.99
CA PRO A 134 11.26 18.98 -9.32
C PRO A 134 11.84 17.60 -9.63
N GLU A 135 13.00 17.27 -9.05
CA GLU A 135 13.61 15.93 -9.18
C GLU A 135 12.79 14.86 -8.45
N MET A 136 12.24 15.18 -7.27
CA MET A 136 11.36 14.28 -6.52
C MET A 136 10.03 14.10 -7.24
N GLU A 137 9.46 15.17 -7.81
CA GLU A 137 8.24 15.11 -8.62
C GLU A 137 8.43 14.18 -9.83
N ALA A 138 9.53 14.35 -10.57
CA ALA A 138 9.84 13.47 -11.71
C ALA A 138 9.93 11.99 -11.31
N LYS A 139 10.60 11.69 -10.18
CA LYS A 139 10.69 10.32 -9.64
C LYS A 139 9.32 9.77 -9.24
N ILE A 140 8.42 10.60 -8.71
CA ILE A 140 7.06 10.19 -8.35
C ILE A 140 6.22 9.93 -9.59
N ASP A 141 6.35 10.76 -10.63
CA ASP A 141 5.61 10.61 -11.89
C ASP A 141 6.02 9.36 -12.68
N GLU A 142 7.27 8.92 -12.52
CA GLU A 142 7.76 7.64 -13.06
C GLU A 142 7.17 6.41 -12.36
N LEU A 143 6.62 6.57 -11.14
CA LEU A 143 6.03 5.45 -10.41
C LEU A 143 4.69 5.04 -11.00
N GLN A 144 4.56 3.75 -11.30
CA GLN A 144 3.28 3.18 -11.72
C GLN A 144 2.27 3.22 -10.57
N THR A 145 1.21 4.02 -10.73
CA THR A 145 0.10 4.09 -9.76
C THR A 145 -0.77 2.84 -9.82
N TRP A 146 -1.28 2.40 -8.67
CA TRP A 146 -2.19 1.27 -8.59
C TRP A 146 -3.61 1.65 -9.03
N ASP A 147 -4.30 0.74 -9.74
CA ASP A 147 -5.74 0.89 -9.94
C ASP A 147 -6.50 0.54 -8.66
N LEU A 148 -6.90 1.59 -7.95
CA LEU A 148 -7.64 1.49 -6.69
C LEU A 148 -8.97 0.72 -6.81
N SER A 149 -9.55 0.55 -8.01
CA SER A 149 -10.78 -0.26 -8.18
C SER A 149 -10.54 -1.74 -7.91
N MET A 150 -9.38 -2.28 -8.31
CA MET A 150 -9.07 -3.69 -8.13
C MET A 150 -9.07 -4.09 -6.65
N TYR A 151 -8.74 -3.16 -5.76
CA TYR A 151 -8.65 -3.39 -4.31
C TYR A 151 -9.97 -3.23 -3.55
N ILE A 152 -11.08 -2.88 -4.22
CA ILE A 152 -12.37 -2.65 -3.57
C ILE A 152 -13.24 -3.92 -3.57
N ASP A 153 -13.21 -4.73 -4.63
CA ASP A 153 -14.11 -5.88 -4.80
C ASP A 153 -13.58 -7.21 -4.23
N GLY A 154 -12.66 -7.16 -3.27
CA GLY A 154 -12.07 -8.37 -2.66
C GLY A 154 -11.17 -9.19 -3.58
N LYS A 155 -10.83 -8.65 -4.77
CA LYS A 155 -9.82 -9.20 -5.68
C LYS A 155 -8.45 -8.62 -5.33
N THR A 156 -7.86 -9.03 -4.20
CA THR A 156 -6.49 -8.63 -3.88
C THR A 156 -5.53 -9.22 -4.94
N PRO A 157 -4.65 -8.43 -5.57
CA PRO A 157 -3.73 -8.93 -6.59
C PRO A 157 -2.63 -9.88 -6.09
N GLU A 158 -2.49 -10.07 -4.76
CA GLU A 158 -1.55 -11.05 -4.16
C GLU A 158 -1.72 -12.48 -4.70
N LYS A 159 -2.88 -12.84 -5.25
CA LYS A 159 -3.10 -14.18 -5.84
C LYS A 159 -2.61 -14.36 -7.27
N GLN A 160 -2.18 -13.31 -7.97
CA GLN A 160 -1.70 -13.44 -9.35
C GLN A 160 -0.20 -13.74 -9.44
N GLU A 161 0.61 -13.37 -8.45
CA GLU A 161 2.05 -13.66 -8.46
C GLU A 161 2.36 -15.13 -8.11
N GLU A 162 1.61 -15.73 -7.17
CA GLU A 162 1.71 -17.17 -6.88
C GLU A 162 1.23 -18.06 -8.04
N GLN A 163 0.23 -17.61 -8.83
CA GLN A 163 -0.25 -18.38 -9.99
C GLN A 163 0.72 -18.31 -11.19
N LYS A 164 1.47 -17.21 -11.34
CA LYS A 164 2.46 -17.09 -12.43
C LYS A 164 3.69 -17.97 -12.17
N THR A 165 4.09 -18.13 -10.90
CA THR A 165 5.20 -19.02 -10.51
C THR A 165 4.81 -20.50 -10.64
N MET A 166 3.57 -20.89 -10.35
CA MET A 166 3.11 -22.28 -10.53
C MET A 166 2.88 -22.69 -12.00
N MET A 167 2.65 -21.76 -12.92
CA MET A 167 2.52 -22.07 -14.36
C MET A 167 3.85 -22.08 -15.14
N ALA A 168 4.96 -21.68 -14.52
CA ALA A 168 6.28 -21.68 -15.16
C ALA A 168 7.07 -22.99 -15.02
N PHE A 169 6.53 -24.00 -14.30
CA PHE A 169 7.28 -25.21 -13.93
C PHE A 169 6.79 -26.51 -14.58
N ASP A 170 6.02 -26.47 -15.68
CA ASP A 170 5.54 -27.70 -16.31
C ASP A 170 5.41 -27.64 -17.84
N THR A 171 6.51 -27.33 -18.54
CA THR A 171 6.61 -27.55 -20.00
C THR A 171 7.90 -28.23 -20.44
N SER A 172 8.55 -29.03 -19.59
CA SER A 172 9.75 -29.77 -20.03
C SER A 172 9.83 -31.17 -19.47
N THR A 173 8.82 -32.00 -19.76
CA THR A 173 9.08 -33.43 -20.02
C THR A 173 7.91 -34.01 -20.81
N MET A 174 8.08 -34.26 -22.12
CA MET A 174 7.45 -35.42 -22.80
C MET A 174 8.22 -35.75 -24.08
N ASN A 175 9.13 -36.72 -23.92
CA ASN A 175 9.42 -37.87 -24.76
C ASN A 175 9.59 -37.68 -26.27
N GLU A 176 10.85 -37.77 -26.70
CA GLU A 176 11.21 -38.29 -28.02
C GLU A 176 10.58 -39.69 -28.23
N VAL A 177 9.75 -39.81 -29.24
CA VAL A 177 9.25 -41.09 -29.76
C VAL A 177 10.29 -41.61 -30.76
N PRO A 178 10.96 -42.75 -30.53
CA PRO A 178 11.84 -43.33 -31.53
C PRO A 178 11.02 -43.92 -32.68
N ALA A 179 11.42 -43.59 -33.92
CA ALA A 179 10.84 -44.11 -35.14
C ALA A 179 10.94 -45.64 -35.24
N PRO A 180 9.91 -46.36 -35.72
CA PRO A 180 10.02 -47.77 -36.02
C PRO A 180 10.95 -47.98 -37.23
N LYS A 181 11.89 -48.90 -37.08
CA LYS A 181 12.77 -49.37 -38.16
C LYS A 181 11.97 -50.32 -39.04
N ASP A 182 12.05 -50.09 -40.34
CA ASP A 182 11.62 -51.03 -41.38
C ASP A 182 12.42 -52.34 -41.23
N GLU A 183 11.73 -53.45 -40.99
CA GLU A 183 12.28 -54.80 -41.14
C GLU A 183 11.58 -55.51 -42.29
N ASP A 184 12.44 -56.01 -43.18
CA ASP A 184 12.18 -56.68 -44.44
C ASP A 184 11.17 -57.84 -44.38
N MET A 185 10.23 -57.86 -45.32
CA MET A 185 9.47 -59.07 -45.66
C MET A 185 10.17 -59.84 -46.79
N PRO A 186 10.47 -61.14 -46.63
CA PRO A 186 10.97 -61.98 -47.72
C PRO A 186 9.83 -62.47 -48.63
N PHE A 187 10.11 -62.54 -49.94
CA PHE A 187 9.39 -63.35 -50.92
C PHE A 187 10.04 -64.73 -51.06
#